data_AF-A0A368QI28-F1
#
_entry.id   AF-A0A368QI28-F1
#
_cell.length_a   1.000
_cell.length_b   1.000
_cell.length_c   1.000
_cell.angle_alpha   90.00
_cell.angle_beta   90.00
_cell.angle_gamma   90.00
#
_symmetry.space_group_name_H-M   'P 1'
#
loop_
_entity.id
_entity.type
_entity.pdbx_description
1 polymer ?
#
loop_
_entity_poly.entity_id
_entity_poly.type
_entity_poly.pdbx_seq_one_letter_code
_entity_poly.pdbx_strand_id
1 'polypeptide(L)' 'MPINIAVLAVLATVCTPAAAAERRRWVEEGDGVRREVTLDSRALVVDGTRRVLFAGEMHYTRSTPEIMAHQ' A
#
# COMPACT_ATOMS: atom_id res chain seq x y z
N MET A 1 -32.50 -22.57 -16.76
CA MET A 1 -31.66 -21.39 -16.49
C MET A 1 -30.31 -21.73 -15.78
N PRO A 2 -29.58 -22.82 -16.12
CA PRO A 2 -28.29 -23.12 -15.46
C PRO A 2 -27.10 -22.36 -16.08
N ILE A 3 -27.24 -21.92 -17.35
CA ILE A 3 -26.17 -21.26 -18.11
C ILE A 3 -25.74 -19.94 -17.45
N ASN A 4 -26.70 -19.17 -16.93
CA ASN A 4 -26.41 -17.89 -16.28
C ASN A 4 -25.58 -18.08 -14.99
N ILE A 5 -25.84 -19.14 -14.22
CA ILE A 5 -25.10 -19.44 -12.99
C ILE A 5 -23.68 -19.87 -13.32
N ALA A 6 -23.51 -20.72 -14.34
CA ALA A 6 -22.19 -21.15 -14.79
C ALA A 6 -21.35 -19.97 -15.31
N VAL A 7 -21.96 -19.06 -16.08
CA VAL A 7 -21.29 -17.85 -16.58
C VAL A 7 -20.92 -16.91 -15.45
N LEU A 8 -21.80 -16.71 -14.47
CA LEU A 8 -21.51 -15.86 -13.30
C LEU A 8 -20.35 -16.41 -12.46
N ALA A 9 -20.31 -17.74 -12.27
CA ALA A 9 -19.24 -18.41 -11.54
C ALA A 9 -17.90 -18.28 -12.28
N VAL A 10 -17.87 -18.50 -13.60
CA VAL A 10 -16.65 -18.34 -14.41
C VAL A 10 -16.14 -16.91 -14.39
N LEU A 11 -17.04 -15.90 -14.50
CA LEU A 11 -16.65 -14.49 -14.41
C LEU A 11 -16.06 -14.14 -13.05
N ALA A 12 -16.59 -14.70 -11.95
CA ALA A 12 -16.06 -14.48 -10.62
C ALA A 12 -14.64 -15.06 -10.45
N THR A 13 -14.36 -16.21 -11.06
CA THR A 13 -13.03 -16.88 -10.99
C THR A 13 -11.96 -16.19 -11.84
N VAL A 14 -12.36 -15.50 -12.92
CA VAL A 14 -11.42 -14.74 -13.78
C VAL A 14 -11.16 -13.33 -13.22
N CYS A 15 -12.09 -12.80 -12.43
CA CYS A 15 -11.98 -11.49 -11.78
C CYS A 15 -11.22 -11.49 -10.45
N THR A 16 -10.46 -12.53 -10.11
CA THR A 16 -9.51 -12.46 -8.98
C THR A 16 -8.47 -11.38 -9.31
N PRO A 17 -8.47 -10.21 -8.67
CA PRO A 17 -7.44 -9.22 -8.94
C PRO A 17 -6.11 -9.83 -8.48
N ALA A 18 -5.10 -9.76 -9.35
CA ALA A 18 -3.71 -10.14 -9.07
C ALA A 18 -3.03 -9.26 -8.00
N ALA A 19 -3.80 -8.67 -7.07
CA ALA A 19 -3.29 -7.96 -5.91
C ALA A 19 -2.69 -8.91 -4.85
N ALA A 20 -2.86 -10.22 -5.03
CA ALA A 20 -2.13 -11.25 -4.28
C ALA A 20 -0.77 -11.60 -4.93
N ALA A 21 -0.30 -10.83 -5.91
CA ALA A 21 1.08 -10.90 -6.37
C ALA A 21 2.01 -10.53 -5.21
N GLU A 22 2.52 -11.59 -4.56
CA GLU A 22 3.73 -11.65 -3.75
C GLU A 22 4.37 -10.28 -3.48
N ARG A 23 3.83 -9.61 -2.46
CA ARG A 23 4.30 -8.30 -2.05
C ARG A 23 5.73 -8.49 -1.54
N ARG A 24 6.72 -8.08 -2.35
CA ARG A 24 8.13 -8.04 -1.97
C ARG A 24 8.23 -7.57 -0.52
N ARG A 25 8.76 -8.43 0.35
CA ARG A 25 8.89 -8.18 1.78
C ARG A 25 9.99 -7.14 1.97
N TRP A 26 9.62 -5.88 1.92
CA TRP A 26 10.41 -4.80 2.49
C TRP A 26 10.23 -4.88 4.01
N VAL A 27 11.33 -5.08 4.72
CA VAL A 27 11.37 -4.97 6.18
C VAL A 27 11.34 -3.47 6.48
N GLU A 28 10.21 -2.98 6.97
CA GLU A 28 10.08 -1.61 7.45
C GLU A 28 10.81 -1.51 8.79
N GLU A 29 11.76 -0.57 8.92
CA GLU A 29 12.35 -0.18 10.20
C GLU A 29 11.43 0.86 10.84
N GLY A 30 10.57 0.40 11.76
CA GLY A 30 9.52 1.17 12.45
C GLY A 30 8.86 0.31 13.54
N ASP A 31 7.72 0.73 14.12
CA ASP A 31 6.92 0.02 15.16
C ASP A 31 6.50 -1.45 14.82
N GLY A 32 7.01 -2.02 13.73
CA GLY A 32 6.68 -3.37 13.26
C GLY A 32 5.25 -3.48 12.69
N VAL A 33 4.44 -2.42 12.82
CA VAL A 33 3.10 -2.33 12.26
C VAL A 33 3.20 -2.14 10.75
N ARG A 34 2.97 -3.22 10.01
CA ARG A 34 2.82 -3.18 8.55
C ARG A 34 1.62 -2.31 8.20
N ARG A 35 1.88 -1.17 7.55
CA ARG A 35 0.82 -0.34 6.93
C ARG A 35 0.52 -0.79 5.52
N GLU A 36 -0.76 -0.79 5.17
CA GLU A 36 -1.17 -0.96 3.78
C GLU A 36 -1.12 0.39 3.07
N VAL A 37 -0.38 0.45 1.96
CA VAL A 37 -0.25 1.65 1.14
C VAL A 37 -0.54 1.28 -0.29
N THR A 38 -1.53 1.93 -0.88
CA THR A 38 -1.88 1.86 -2.30
C THR A 38 -2.04 3.26 -2.88
N LEU A 39 -2.12 3.37 -4.20
CA LEU A 39 -2.34 4.62 -4.91
C LEU A 39 -3.57 4.45 -5.79
N ASP A 40 -4.51 5.38 -5.69
CA ASP A 40 -5.59 5.50 -6.67
C ASP A 40 -5.40 6.74 -7.57
N SER A 41 -6.39 7.03 -8.41
CA SER A 41 -6.30 8.16 -9.35
C SER A 41 -6.23 9.54 -8.69
N ARG A 42 -6.45 9.64 -7.37
CA ARG A 42 -6.55 10.90 -6.64
C ARG A 42 -5.48 11.05 -5.56
N ALA A 43 -5.19 10.01 -4.80
CA ALA A 43 -4.32 10.11 -3.63
C ALA A 43 -3.73 8.76 -3.21
N LEU A 44 -2.71 8.84 -2.34
CA LEU A 44 -2.28 7.67 -1.58
C LEU A 44 -3.38 7.26 -0.60
N VAL A 45 -3.64 5.96 -0.55
CA VAL A 45 -4.56 5.32 0.38
C VAL A 45 -3.72 4.58 1.40
N VAL A 46 -3.78 5.05 2.65
CA VAL A 46 -3.06 4.46 3.79
C VAL A 46 -4.09 3.86 4.73
N ASP A 47 -3.99 2.55 4.97
CA ASP A 47 -4.92 1.77 5.78
C ASP A 47 -6.39 2.04 5.37
N GLY A 48 -6.66 1.93 4.06
CA GLY A 48 -7.99 2.14 3.47
C GLY A 48 -8.46 3.60 3.38
N THR A 49 -7.68 4.57 3.88
CA THR A 49 -8.08 5.98 3.92
C THR A 49 -7.22 6.85 2.99
N ARG A 50 -7.85 7.64 2.12
CA ARG A 50 -7.15 8.63 1.28
C ARG A 50 -6.50 9.71 2.13
N ARG A 51 -5.23 10.00 1.89
CA ARG A 51 -4.49 11.05 2.60
C ARG A 51 -3.76 11.99 1.64
N VAL A 52 -3.75 13.27 1.99
CA VAL A 52 -2.78 14.24 1.46
C VAL A 52 -1.57 14.16 2.39
N LEU A 53 -0.40 13.86 1.84
CA LEU A 53 0.84 13.80 2.61
C LEU A 53 1.55 15.15 2.57
N PHE A 54 1.91 15.67 3.73
CA PHE A 54 2.86 16.75 3.87
C PHE A 54 4.21 16.12 4.22
N ALA A 55 5.18 16.25 3.32
CA ALA A 55 6.51 15.68 3.46
C ALA A 55 7.56 16.78 3.34
N GLY A 56 8.66 16.61 4.08
CA GLY A 56 9.84 17.47 4.00
C GLY A 56 11.03 16.70 3.43
N GLU A 57 11.94 17.40 2.77
CA GLU A 57 13.20 16.81 2.32
C GLU A 57 14.22 16.81 3.46
N MET A 58 14.83 15.65 3.73
CA MET A 58 15.96 15.53 4.64
C MET A 58 17.03 14.63 4.01
N HIS A 59 18.25 15.16 3.89
CA HIS A 59 19.41 14.38 3.51
C HIS A 59 20.11 13.91 4.78
N TYR A 60 19.96 12.63 5.13
CA TYR A 60 20.53 12.05 6.35
C TYR A 60 22.05 12.23 6.46
N THR A 61 22.77 12.32 5.33
CA THR A 61 24.23 12.54 5.30
C THR A 61 24.65 13.97 5.64
N ARG A 62 23.70 14.92 5.74
CA ARG A 62 23.97 16.32 6.07
C ARG A 62 23.65 16.68 7.53
N SER A 63 23.27 15.69 8.33
CA SER A 63 22.95 15.85 9.74
C SER A 63 23.64 14.75 10.55
N THR A 64 23.81 14.99 11.85
CA THR A 64 24.18 13.92 12.77
C THR A 64 22.92 13.21 13.28
N PRO A 65 23.01 11.95 13.75
CA PRO A 65 21.87 11.22 14.27
C PRO A 65 21.14 11.95 15.40
N GLU A 66 21.86 12.69 16.24
CA GLU A 66 21.29 13.44 17.36
C GLU A 66 20.31 14.52 16.86
N ILE A 67 20.60 15.16 15.73
CA ILE A 67 19.72 16.19 15.15
C ILE A 67 18.45 15.58 14.55
N MET A 68 18.50 14.35 14.05
CA MET A 68 17.33 13.68 13.45
C MET A 68 16.26 13.32 14.50
N ALA A 69 16.67 13.05 15.75
CA ALA A 69 15.75 12.68 16.83
C ALA A 69 14.93 13.87 17.38
N HIS A 70 15.21 15.09 16.95
CA HIS A 70 14.60 16.32 17.46
C HIS A 70 13.60 16.98 16.49
N GLN A 71 13.17 16.27 15.45
CA GLN A 71 12.19 16.76 14.45
C GLN A 71 10.78 16.25 14.68
#